data_AF-A0A849WUI8-F1
#
_entry.id   AF-A0A849WUI8-F1
#
_cell.length_a   1.000
_cell.length_b   1.000
_cell.length_c   1.000
_cell.angle_alpha   90.00
_cell.angle_beta   90.00
_cell.angle_gamma   90.00
#
_symmetry.space_group_name_H-M   'P 1'
#
loop_
_entity.id
_entity.type
_entity.pdbx_description
1 polymer ?
#
loop_
_entity_poly.entity_id
_entity_poly.type
_entity_poly.pdbx_seq_one_letter_code
_entity_poly.pdbx_strand_id
1 'polypeptide(L)'
;MKSAHKHFLLIALTFLIISNISCRGGKHGPQTSYDNSNLATKTSSNTANSGPTYNEQIKPIFEKACIPCHASGSPNGNWLEYKVVYAKRALIKNRIFEKKDMPFGKSISDETRALIAKWVDSGAAEKSIDTETTQTPTPATDNKISEESPSPSKDSTDVTTQQPPLLTADAMTYVDHVKPFFEKYCSVCHNENSDVSMPNWLKYDIVVLKKDALLTRLIVKKDMPIIGMPAPSDEERELINQWISKGMKYEK
;
A
#
# COMPACT_ATOMS: atom_id res chain seq x y z
N MET A 1 21.38 -25.12 74.51
CA MET A 1 21.13 -23.72 74.95
C MET A 1 19.67 -23.38 74.68
N LYS A 2 19.06 -22.63 75.59
CA LYS A 2 17.60 -22.49 75.83
C LYS A 2 16.93 -21.39 74.99
N SER A 3 15.59 -21.44 74.94
CA SER A 3 14.62 -20.31 74.81
C SER A 3 14.44 -19.64 73.44
N ALA A 4 13.29 -19.06 73.07
CA ALA A 4 11.88 -19.08 73.52
C ALA A 4 11.11 -18.23 72.48
N HIS A 5 9.97 -18.69 71.95
CA HIS A 5 8.63 -18.07 72.07
C HIS A 5 8.59 -16.55 72.28
N LYS A 6 7.94 -15.81 71.36
CA LYS A 6 6.66 -15.09 71.60
C LYS A 6 6.25 -14.18 70.43
N HIS A 7 5.04 -14.40 69.92
CA HIS A 7 4.22 -13.40 69.24
C HIS A 7 3.71 -12.36 70.23
N PHE A 8 3.77 -11.07 69.87
CA PHE A 8 3.08 -9.95 70.53
C PHE A 8 3.01 -8.79 69.51
N LEU A 9 1.92 -8.61 68.77
CA LEU A 9 0.78 -7.72 69.06
C LEU A 9 1.17 -6.22 69.19
N LEU A 10 0.87 -5.40 68.17
CA LEU A 10 0.15 -4.12 68.35
C LEU A 10 -0.21 -3.41 67.02
N ILE A 11 -1.51 -3.17 66.87
CA ILE A 11 -2.18 -2.29 65.92
C ILE A 11 -2.38 -0.93 66.61
N ALA A 12 -2.03 0.19 65.97
CA ALA A 12 -2.67 1.52 66.10
C ALA A 12 -1.83 2.57 65.31
N LEU A 13 -2.31 3.07 64.17
CA LEU A 13 -3.06 4.33 64.03
C LEU A 13 -2.25 5.58 64.41
N THR A 14 -1.86 6.38 63.41
CA THR A 14 -1.95 7.86 63.45
C THR A 14 -1.66 8.45 62.07
N PHE A 15 -2.71 8.95 61.42
CA PHE A 15 -2.64 9.97 60.38
C PHE A 15 -2.10 11.26 61.01
N LEU A 16 -1.07 11.88 60.40
CA LEU A 16 -0.81 13.31 60.59
C LEU A 16 -0.44 13.97 59.25
N ILE A 17 -1.34 14.85 58.83
CA ILE A 17 -1.25 15.77 57.70
C ILE A 17 -0.23 16.86 58.04
N ILE A 18 0.77 17.08 57.18
CA ILE A 18 1.37 18.41 56.99
C ILE A 18 1.60 18.62 55.49
N SER A 19 0.67 19.35 54.88
CA SER A 19 0.91 20.11 53.67
C SER A 19 2.04 21.11 53.92
N ASN A 20 2.97 21.24 52.96
CA ASN A 20 3.62 22.48 52.49
C ASN A 20 4.91 22.12 51.76
N ILE A 21 4.98 22.40 50.46
CA ILE A 21 6.07 23.19 49.84
C ILE A 21 5.54 23.73 48.51
N SER A 22 5.33 25.04 48.54
CA SER A 22 5.15 25.92 47.39
C SER A 22 6.40 25.92 46.51
N CYS A 23 6.24 25.69 45.21
CA CYS A 23 7.10 26.31 44.20
C CYS A 23 6.32 27.45 43.54
N ARG A 24 6.75 28.66 43.87
CA ARG A 24 6.26 29.95 43.39
C ARG A 24 7.13 30.38 42.21
N GLY A 25 6.50 30.79 41.10
CA GLY A 25 7.02 31.88 40.28
C GLY A 25 7.62 31.53 38.91
N GLY A 26 6.75 31.48 37.89
CA GLY A 26 7.12 31.80 36.51
C GLY A 26 5.97 32.59 35.89
N LYS A 27 6.13 33.90 35.72
CA LYS A 27 5.13 34.78 35.08
C LYS A 27 4.93 34.31 33.64
N HIS A 28 3.71 33.89 33.29
CA HIS A 28 3.31 33.70 31.91
C HIS A 28 3.33 35.06 31.22
N GLY A 29 4.23 35.24 30.25
CA GLY A 29 4.25 36.41 29.38
C GLY A 29 2.99 36.44 28.50
N PRO A 30 2.62 37.61 27.96
CA PRO A 30 1.47 37.75 27.09
C PRO A 30 1.63 36.84 25.87
N GLN A 31 0.59 36.08 25.56
CA GLN A 31 0.52 35.30 24.33
C GLN A 31 0.61 36.30 23.17
N THR A 32 1.74 36.31 22.47
CA THR A 32 1.80 36.87 21.13
C THR A 32 0.97 35.93 20.25
N SER A 33 -0.29 36.34 20.10
CA SER A 33 -1.14 36.08 18.95
C SER A 33 -0.32 36.32 17.67
N TYR A 34 0.35 35.27 17.20
CA TYR A 34 0.67 35.18 15.79
C TYR A 34 -0.59 34.65 15.11
N ASP A 35 -1.37 35.61 14.62
CA ASP A 35 -2.24 35.42 13.47
C ASP A 35 -1.44 34.70 12.38
N ASN A 36 -1.71 33.41 12.21
CA ASN A 36 -1.56 32.76 10.92
C ASN A 36 -2.96 32.57 10.35
N SER A 37 -3.65 33.69 10.15
CA SER A 37 -4.68 33.85 9.13
C SER A 37 -4.03 33.74 7.75
N ASN A 38 -3.70 32.51 7.37
CA ASN A 38 -3.58 32.09 5.97
C ASN A 38 -4.17 30.70 5.78
N LEU A 39 -5.25 30.41 6.52
CA LEU A 39 -6.26 29.44 6.13
C LEU A 39 -7.35 30.17 5.34
N ALA A 40 -6.93 30.82 4.25
CA ALA A 40 -7.82 31.22 3.18
C ALA A 40 -7.79 30.10 2.14
N THR A 41 -8.74 29.17 2.31
CA THR A 41 -9.63 28.71 1.25
C THR A 41 -9.01 28.69 -0.15
N LYS A 42 -8.50 27.53 -0.57
CA LYS A 42 -8.49 27.20 -2.00
C LYS A 42 -9.15 25.84 -2.22
N THR A 43 -10.46 25.97 -2.38
CA THR A 43 -11.27 25.24 -3.37
C THR A 43 -11.47 23.76 -3.10
N SER A 44 -12.58 23.46 -2.45
CA SER A 44 -13.45 22.37 -2.87
C SER A 44 -13.78 22.55 -4.36
N SER A 45 -12.98 21.95 -5.23
CA SER A 45 -13.36 21.71 -6.62
C SER A 45 -13.93 20.31 -6.68
N ASN A 46 -15.24 20.26 -6.92
CA ASN A 46 -15.94 19.08 -7.37
C ASN A 46 -15.40 18.70 -8.75
N THR A 47 -14.38 17.85 -8.79
CA THR A 47 -13.78 17.28 -10.00
C THR A 47 -13.47 15.82 -9.68
N ALA A 48 -13.71 14.93 -10.65
CA ALA A 48 -13.62 13.47 -10.55
C ALA A 48 -12.53 12.98 -9.59
N ASN A 49 -12.90 12.01 -8.75
CA ASN A 49 -12.21 11.43 -7.61
C ASN A 49 -10.74 10.99 -7.87
N SER A 50 -9.84 11.91 -8.21
CA SER A 50 -8.41 11.65 -8.30
C SER A 50 -7.83 11.83 -6.90
N GLY A 51 -7.37 10.73 -6.30
CA GLY A 51 -6.69 10.76 -5.01
C GLY A 51 -5.43 11.64 -4.99
N PRO A 52 -4.73 11.72 -3.85
CA PRO A 52 -3.51 12.53 -3.76
C PRO A 52 -2.46 12.07 -4.78
N THR A 53 -1.50 12.94 -5.14
CA THR A 53 -0.43 12.62 -6.08
C THR A 53 0.95 12.72 -5.45
N TYR A 54 1.90 11.97 -6.01
CA TYR A 54 3.26 11.94 -5.49
C TYR A 54 3.93 13.32 -5.56
N ASN A 55 3.96 13.93 -6.73
CA ASN A 55 4.70 15.17 -6.95
C ASN A 55 4.12 16.37 -6.20
N GLU A 56 2.79 16.43 -6.04
CA GLU A 56 2.14 17.61 -5.45
C GLU A 56 2.03 17.51 -3.92
N GLN A 57 1.72 16.32 -3.39
CA GLN A 57 1.34 16.18 -1.98
C GLN A 57 2.29 15.30 -1.18
N ILE A 58 2.83 14.22 -1.76
CA ILE A 58 3.62 13.25 -0.99
C ILE A 58 5.11 13.59 -0.95
N LYS A 59 5.68 13.98 -2.08
CA LYS A 59 7.10 14.34 -2.17
C LYS A 59 7.49 15.46 -1.19
N PRO A 60 6.71 16.55 -1.02
CA PRO A 60 7.02 17.58 -0.02
C PRO A 60 7.03 17.04 1.42
N ILE A 61 6.20 16.04 1.74
CA ILE A 61 6.19 15.39 3.05
C ILE A 61 7.47 14.59 3.25
N PHE A 62 7.89 13.80 2.26
CA PHE A 62 9.13 13.03 2.34
C PHE A 62 10.36 13.94 2.42
N GLU A 63 10.39 15.01 1.63
CA GLU A 63 11.42 16.06 1.67
C GLU A 63 11.60 16.60 3.09
N LYS A 64 10.49 16.96 3.75
CA LYS A 64 10.50 17.54 5.09
C LYS A 64 10.84 16.53 6.20
N ALA A 65 10.29 15.32 6.13
CA ALA A 65 10.26 14.41 7.27
C ALA A 65 11.20 13.20 7.15
N CYS A 66 11.64 12.83 5.95
CA CYS A 66 12.26 11.53 5.70
C CYS A 66 13.68 11.61 5.11
N ILE A 67 14.02 12.67 4.38
CA ILE A 67 15.32 12.83 3.71
C ILE A 67 16.54 12.78 4.62
N PRO A 68 16.51 13.23 5.89
CA PRO A 68 17.66 13.03 6.77
C PRO A 68 18.16 11.58 6.86
N CYS A 69 17.29 10.60 6.60
CA CYS A 69 17.67 9.18 6.58
C CYS A 69 17.48 8.51 5.21
N HIS A 70 16.70 9.08 4.29
CA HIS A 70 16.28 8.46 3.03
C HIS A 70 16.58 9.33 1.79
N ALA A 71 17.75 9.96 1.77
CA ALA A 71 18.24 10.73 0.63
C ALA A 71 18.83 9.82 -0.47
N SER A 72 19.21 10.45 -1.60
CA SER A 72 20.01 9.79 -2.64
C SER A 72 21.32 9.24 -2.06
N GLY A 73 21.66 8.01 -2.43
CA GLY A 73 22.82 7.29 -1.89
C GLY A 73 22.64 6.72 -0.48
N SER A 74 21.48 6.92 0.18
CA SER A 74 21.20 6.31 1.48
C SER A 74 21.08 4.78 1.36
N PRO A 75 21.68 4.01 2.28
CA PRO A 75 21.46 2.55 2.34
C PRO A 75 20.01 2.19 2.69
N ASN A 76 19.24 3.13 3.26
CA ASN A 76 17.85 2.93 3.63
C ASN A 76 16.86 3.25 2.49
N GLY A 77 17.37 3.52 1.29
CA GLY A 77 16.59 3.88 0.11
C GLY A 77 16.37 5.38 -0.05
N ASN A 78 16.01 5.79 -1.26
CA ASN A 78 15.76 7.18 -1.65
C ASN A 78 14.26 7.44 -1.81
N TRP A 79 13.68 8.31 -0.98
CA TRP A 79 12.27 8.68 -1.05
C TRP A 79 11.95 9.90 -1.91
N LEU A 80 12.92 10.40 -2.68
CA LEU A 80 12.70 11.46 -3.68
C LEU A 80 12.42 10.90 -5.08
N GLU A 81 12.81 9.67 -5.34
CA GLU A 81 12.64 9.03 -6.64
C GLU A 81 11.32 8.28 -6.70
N TYR A 82 10.38 8.80 -7.50
CA TYR A 82 9.03 8.22 -7.62
C TYR A 82 9.08 6.72 -7.90
N LYS A 83 9.93 6.25 -8.82
CA LYS A 83 10.05 4.83 -9.16
C LYS A 83 10.39 3.97 -7.93
N VAL A 84 11.29 4.46 -7.07
CA VAL A 84 11.71 3.77 -5.83
C VAL A 84 10.59 3.79 -4.80
N VAL A 85 9.96 4.96 -4.59
CA VAL A 85 8.85 5.13 -3.66
C VAL A 85 7.67 4.26 -4.10
N TYR A 86 7.27 4.34 -5.36
CA TYR A 86 6.19 3.56 -5.94
C TYR A 86 6.43 2.06 -5.77
N ALA A 87 7.64 1.57 -6.04
CA ALA A 87 7.99 0.16 -5.84
C ALA A 87 7.89 -0.28 -4.37
N LYS A 88 8.10 0.63 -3.42
CA LYS A 88 8.08 0.36 -1.97
C LYS A 88 6.86 0.92 -1.24
N ARG A 89 5.86 1.42 -1.95
CA ARG A 89 4.72 2.16 -1.39
C ARG A 89 3.94 1.39 -0.31
N ALA A 90 3.80 0.07 -0.43
CA ALA A 90 3.16 -0.75 0.59
C ALA A 90 3.99 -0.82 1.88
N LEU A 91 5.31 -0.99 1.77
CA LEU A 91 6.22 -0.91 2.92
C LEU A 91 6.13 0.48 3.56
N ILE A 92 6.12 1.54 2.75
CA ILE A 92 5.99 2.91 3.23
C ILE A 92 4.67 3.09 4.01
N LYS A 93 3.53 2.63 3.47
CA LYS A 93 2.24 2.64 4.18
C LYS A 93 2.30 1.84 5.48
N ASN A 94 2.87 0.63 5.48
CA ASN A 94 2.98 -0.18 6.69
C ASN A 94 3.81 0.52 7.79
N ARG A 95 4.98 1.07 7.45
CA ARG A 95 5.86 1.73 8.43
C ARG A 95 5.27 3.05 8.94
N ILE A 96 4.67 3.83 8.04
CA ILE A 96 4.18 5.17 8.36
C ILE A 96 2.77 5.14 8.95
N PHE A 97 1.84 4.37 8.41
CA PHE A 97 0.43 4.42 8.83
C PHE A 97 0.10 3.35 9.87
N GLU A 98 0.52 2.10 9.63
CA GLU A 98 0.12 0.97 10.47
C GLU A 98 1.00 0.83 11.73
N LYS A 99 2.32 0.71 11.54
CA LYS A 99 3.29 0.57 12.64
C LYS A 99 3.65 1.89 13.29
N LYS A 100 3.50 3.00 12.55
CA LYS A 100 3.83 4.36 12.97
C LYS A 100 5.27 4.52 13.50
N ASP A 101 6.19 3.66 13.07
CA ASP A 101 7.58 3.61 13.53
C ASP A 101 8.57 4.39 12.63
N MET A 102 8.02 5.09 11.62
CA MET A 102 8.72 6.06 10.79
C MET A 102 7.99 7.42 10.81
N PRO A 103 8.73 8.55 10.78
CA PRO A 103 10.20 8.66 10.75
C PRO A 103 10.86 8.28 12.09
N PHE A 104 12.08 7.75 12.07
CA PHE A 104 12.77 7.35 13.31
C PHE A 104 13.12 8.58 14.18
N GLY A 105 12.78 8.53 15.46
CA GLY A 105 13.09 9.60 16.43
C GLY A 105 12.34 10.93 16.19
N LYS A 106 11.39 10.95 15.26
CA LYS A 106 10.51 12.10 14.98
C LYS A 106 9.08 11.60 14.82
N SER A 107 8.11 12.50 14.96
CA SER A 107 6.71 12.20 14.65
C SER A 107 6.21 13.09 13.51
N ILE A 108 5.29 12.55 12.74
CA ILE A 108 4.44 13.29 11.81
C ILE A 108 2.99 13.14 12.27
N SER A 109 2.12 14.10 11.90
CA SER A 109 0.72 14.08 12.30
C SER A 109 -0.03 12.88 11.73
N ASP A 110 -1.08 12.44 12.43
CA ASP A 110 -1.94 11.36 11.91
C ASP A 110 -2.60 11.74 10.58
N GLU A 111 -2.90 13.02 10.35
CA GLU A 111 -3.36 13.54 9.07
C GLU A 111 -2.31 13.31 7.95
N THR A 112 -1.04 13.58 8.23
CA THR A 112 0.06 13.31 7.29
C THR A 112 0.16 11.81 6.98
N ARG A 113 0.04 10.96 8.00
CA ARG A 113 0.05 9.50 7.84
C ARG A 113 -1.13 9.05 6.98
N ALA A 114 -2.33 9.57 7.25
CA ALA A 114 -3.55 9.27 6.50
C ALA A 114 -3.46 9.73 5.04
N LEU A 115 -2.85 10.88 4.78
CA LEU A 115 -2.64 11.38 3.42
C LEU A 115 -1.70 10.45 2.61
N ILE A 116 -0.61 9.99 3.21
CA ILE A 116 0.29 9.00 2.60
C ILE A 116 -0.46 7.68 2.36
N ALA A 117 -1.22 7.19 3.34
CA ALA A 117 -2.02 5.98 3.18
C ALA A 117 -3.03 6.11 2.03
N LYS A 118 -3.77 7.23 1.98
CA LYS A 118 -4.73 7.52 0.92
C LYS A 118 -4.08 7.57 -0.46
N TRP A 119 -2.88 8.16 -0.59
CA TRP A 119 -2.12 8.12 -1.84
C TRP A 119 -1.84 6.69 -2.28
N VAL A 120 -1.35 5.84 -1.37
CA VAL A 120 -1.07 4.43 -1.68
C VAL A 120 -2.35 3.67 -2.08
N ASP A 121 -3.45 3.91 -1.37
CA ASP A 121 -4.73 3.25 -1.62
C ASP A 121 -5.38 3.72 -2.93
N SER A 122 -5.16 4.96 -3.32
CA SER A 122 -5.63 5.55 -4.60
C SER A 122 -4.74 5.18 -5.80
N GLY A 123 -3.91 4.14 -5.68
CA GLY A 123 -3.04 3.68 -6.76
C GLY A 123 -1.70 4.42 -6.89
N ALA A 124 -1.35 5.27 -5.92
CA ALA A 124 -0.05 5.93 -5.82
C ALA A 124 0.38 6.73 -7.05
N ALA A 125 -0.54 7.50 -7.65
CA ALA A 125 -0.30 8.28 -8.86
C ALA A 125 0.90 9.23 -8.73
N GLU A 126 1.68 9.39 -9.81
CA GLU A 126 2.84 10.29 -9.85
C GLU A 126 2.43 11.76 -9.95
N LYS A 127 1.48 12.05 -10.84
CA LYS A 127 0.98 13.37 -11.21
C LYS A 127 -0.54 13.34 -11.29
N SER A 128 -1.15 14.50 -11.22
CA SER A 128 -2.55 14.73 -11.55
C SER A 128 -2.79 14.37 -13.01
N ILE A 129 -3.85 13.60 -13.28
CA ILE A 129 -4.31 13.37 -14.65
C ILE A 129 -5.15 14.60 -15.01
N ASP A 130 -4.50 15.70 -15.35
CA ASP A 130 -5.21 16.79 -15.98
C ASP A 130 -5.73 16.27 -17.32
N THR A 131 -7.04 16.36 -17.52
CA THR A 131 -7.67 16.10 -18.80
C THR A 131 -7.26 17.22 -19.76
N GLU A 132 -6.00 17.21 -20.19
CA GLU A 132 -5.44 18.13 -21.16
C GLU A 132 -5.48 17.46 -22.53
N THR A 133 -6.60 17.69 -23.20
CA THR A 133 -6.80 17.75 -24.66
C THR A 133 -6.23 16.60 -25.51
N THR A 134 -7.12 15.67 -25.85
CA THR A 134 -7.08 14.96 -27.13
C THR A 134 -7.00 15.97 -28.27
N GLN A 135 -5.80 16.20 -28.82
CA GLN A 135 -5.66 16.69 -30.18
C GLN A 135 -5.37 15.50 -31.09
N THR A 136 -6.42 15.07 -31.77
CA THR A 136 -6.36 14.32 -33.02
C THR A 136 -5.49 15.08 -34.02
N PRO A 137 -4.62 14.37 -34.74
CA PRO A 137 -4.64 14.53 -36.19
C PRO A 137 -4.78 13.18 -36.88
N THR A 138 -5.86 13.04 -37.63
CA THR A 138 -5.90 12.23 -38.85
C THR A 138 -6.17 13.21 -39.98
N PRO A 139 -5.43 13.12 -41.09
CA PRO A 139 -6.09 12.62 -42.30
C PRO A 139 -5.27 11.53 -43.02
N ALA A 140 -6.03 10.69 -43.70
CA ALA A 140 -5.68 9.48 -44.44
C ALA A 140 -4.73 9.68 -45.64
N THR A 141 -4.14 8.58 -46.12
CA THR A 141 -4.02 8.31 -47.56
C THR A 141 -4.04 6.79 -47.82
N ASP A 142 -4.99 6.40 -48.66
CA ASP A 142 -5.21 5.10 -49.27
C ASP A 142 -4.07 4.61 -50.17
N ASN A 143 -3.91 3.28 -50.26
CA ASN A 143 -3.94 2.47 -51.50
C ASN A 143 -3.50 1.03 -51.17
N LYS A 144 -4.35 0.01 -51.22
CA LYS A 144 -4.98 -0.69 -52.37
C LYS A 144 -4.20 -1.94 -52.85
N ILE A 145 -4.68 -3.09 -52.35
CA ILE A 145 -4.99 -4.38 -53.02
C ILE A 145 -3.91 -5.13 -53.82
N SER A 146 -3.70 -6.40 -53.46
CA SER A 146 -3.70 -7.54 -54.38
C SER A 146 -4.15 -8.83 -53.64
N GLU A 147 -5.21 -9.44 -54.17
CA GLU A 147 -5.81 -10.77 -53.89
C GLU A 147 -4.83 -11.90 -54.38
N GLU A 148 -4.92 -13.21 -54.14
CA GLU A 148 -6.02 -14.19 -54.00
C GLU A 148 -5.41 -15.57 -53.59
N SER A 149 -5.85 -16.25 -52.50
CA SER A 149 -6.61 -17.55 -52.39
C SER A 149 -5.97 -18.85 -52.96
N PRO A 150 -6.32 -20.12 -52.59
CA PRO A 150 -7.38 -20.63 -51.69
C PRO A 150 -7.04 -21.82 -50.72
N SER A 151 -8.07 -22.14 -49.90
CA SER A 151 -8.42 -23.25 -48.95
C SER A 151 -8.11 -24.73 -49.37
N PRO A 152 -8.30 -25.82 -48.55
CA PRO A 152 -9.54 -26.15 -47.78
C PRO A 152 -9.49 -27.01 -46.46
N SER A 153 -10.37 -26.62 -45.51
CA SER A 153 -11.47 -27.34 -44.80
C SER A 153 -11.37 -28.65 -43.98
N LYS A 154 -12.25 -28.67 -42.95
CA LYS A 154 -13.00 -29.76 -42.23
C LYS A 154 -12.44 -30.11 -40.83
N ASP A 155 -13.21 -30.36 -39.76
CA ASP A 155 -14.64 -30.38 -39.39
C ASP A 155 -14.69 -30.72 -37.87
N SER A 156 -15.66 -30.16 -37.14
CA SER A 156 -16.18 -30.53 -35.80
C SER A 156 -15.22 -30.51 -34.58
N THR A 157 -15.58 -29.93 -33.43
CA THR A 157 -16.85 -30.08 -32.71
C THR A 157 -17.06 -28.90 -31.76
N ASP A 158 -18.31 -28.43 -31.72
CA ASP A 158 -18.88 -27.50 -30.76
C ASP A 158 -18.69 -27.99 -29.31
N VAL A 159 -17.85 -27.26 -28.56
CA VAL A 159 -17.94 -27.17 -27.11
C VAL A 159 -17.92 -25.69 -26.80
N THR A 160 -19.07 -25.18 -26.37
CA THR A 160 -19.21 -23.86 -25.77
C THR A 160 -18.40 -23.82 -24.47
N THR A 161 -17.11 -23.54 -24.61
CA THR A 161 -16.27 -23.05 -23.52
C THR A 161 -16.57 -21.57 -23.40
N GLN A 162 -17.28 -21.18 -22.33
CA GLN A 162 -17.39 -19.78 -21.97
C GLN A 162 -15.97 -19.25 -21.73
N GLN A 163 -15.43 -18.55 -22.73
CA GLN A 163 -14.26 -17.70 -22.58
C GLN A 163 -14.57 -16.71 -21.46
N PRO A 164 -13.81 -16.71 -20.35
CA PRO A 164 -13.94 -15.66 -19.34
C PRO A 164 -13.84 -14.30 -20.01
N PRO A 165 -14.66 -13.31 -19.63
CA PRO A 165 -14.60 -11.98 -20.24
C PRO A 165 -13.15 -11.50 -20.19
N LEU A 166 -12.63 -11.08 -21.34
CA LEU A 166 -11.31 -10.50 -21.48
C LEU A 166 -11.34 -9.15 -20.76
N LEU A 167 -11.22 -9.19 -19.44
CA LEU A 167 -11.26 -8.01 -18.58
C LEU A 167 -10.08 -7.15 -19.01
N THR A 168 -10.38 -5.98 -19.56
CA THR A 168 -9.34 -5.01 -19.90
C THR A 168 -8.56 -4.72 -18.63
N ALA A 169 -7.26 -4.98 -18.65
CA ALA A 169 -6.45 -5.00 -17.43
C ALA A 169 -6.35 -3.64 -16.69
N ASP A 170 -6.95 -2.57 -17.24
CA ASP A 170 -7.12 -1.28 -16.55
C ASP A 170 -8.22 -1.29 -15.48
N ALA A 171 -9.17 -2.23 -15.59
CA ALA A 171 -10.25 -2.47 -14.63
C ALA A 171 -9.88 -3.49 -13.54
N MET A 172 -8.69 -4.08 -13.62
CA MET A 172 -8.26 -5.14 -12.73
C MET A 172 -7.76 -4.59 -11.40
N THR A 173 -8.34 -5.09 -10.31
CA THR A 173 -8.08 -4.66 -8.94
C THR A 173 -7.73 -5.85 -8.05
N TYR A 174 -7.07 -5.58 -6.94
CA TYR A 174 -6.72 -6.60 -5.98
C TYR A 174 -7.98 -7.29 -5.44
N VAL A 175 -8.92 -6.49 -4.91
CA VAL A 175 -10.11 -7.00 -4.21
C VAL A 175 -11.01 -7.81 -5.13
N ASP A 176 -11.28 -7.32 -6.34
CA ASP A 176 -12.29 -7.95 -7.21
C ASP A 176 -11.74 -9.12 -8.02
N HIS A 177 -10.44 -9.15 -8.34
CA HIS A 177 -9.89 -10.08 -9.33
C HIS A 177 -8.76 -10.96 -8.78
N VAL A 178 -7.85 -10.39 -7.99
CA VAL A 178 -6.63 -11.08 -7.56
C VAL A 178 -6.81 -11.81 -6.22
N LYS A 179 -7.52 -11.20 -5.28
CA LYS A 179 -7.81 -11.80 -3.97
C LYS A 179 -8.62 -13.09 -4.13
N PRO A 180 -9.68 -13.18 -4.95
CA PRO A 180 -10.40 -14.43 -5.17
C PRO A 180 -9.51 -15.54 -5.75
N PHE A 181 -8.54 -15.19 -6.60
CA PHE A 181 -7.56 -16.14 -7.12
C PHE A 181 -6.67 -16.69 -5.99
N PHE A 182 -6.14 -15.83 -5.12
CA PHE A 182 -5.34 -16.29 -3.97
C PHE A 182 -6.16 -17.08 -2.95
N GLU A 183 -7.44 -16.73 -2.75
CA GLU A 183 -8.37 -17.51 -1.93
C GLU A 183 -8.55 -18.91 -2.49
N LYS A 184 -8.76 -19.03 -3.81
CA LYS A 184 -8.98 -20.30 -4.49
C LYS A 184 -7.76 -21.23 -4.47
N TYR A 185 -6.57 -20.70 -4.73
CA TYR A 185 -5.39 -21.54 -4.99
C TYR A 185 -4.31 -21.53 -3.91
N CYS A 186 -4.25 -20.48 -3.09
CA CYS A 186 -3.10 -20.23 -2.21
C CYS A 186 -3.45 -20.29 -0.73
N SER A 187 -4.66 -19.89 -0.35
CA SER A 187 -5.07 -19.64 1.04
C SER A 187 -4.94 -20.84 1.97
N VAL A 188 -4.98 -22.07 1.45
CA VAL A 188 -4.80 -23.28 2.25
C VAL A 188 -3.46 -23.27 2.98
N CYS A 189 -2.40 -22.75 2.36
CA CYS A 189 -1.05 -22.69 2.93
C CYS A 189 -0.53 -21.27 3.18
N HIS A 190 -1.10 -20.26 2.51
CA HIS A 190 -0.65 -18.87 2.52
C HIS A 190 -1.71 -17.94 3.12
N ASN A 191 -1.90 -18.05 4.43
CA ASN A 191 -2.91 -17.34 5.21
C ASN A 191 -2.32 -16.70 6.48
N GLU A 192 -3.18 -16.24 7.39
CA GLU A 192 -2.77 -15.54 8.62
C GLU A 192 -2.03 -16.41 9.64
N ASN A 193 -2.21 -17.74 9.56
CA ASN A 193 -1.55 -18.71 10.43
C ASN A 193 -0.23 -19.22 9.83
N SER A 194 0.11 -18.80 8.62
CA SER A 194 1.36 -19.17 7.96
C SER A 194 2.56 -18.50 8.62
N ASP A 195 3.67 -19.23 8.70
CA ASP A 195 4.92 -18.68 9.22
C ASP A 195 5.56 -17.65 8.25
N VAL A 196 6.63 -17.00 8.70
CA VAL A 196 7.34 -15.95 7.93
C VAL A 196 7.92 -16.42 6.59
N SER A 197 8.16 -17.72 6.42
CA SER A 197 8.64 -18.35 5.19
C SER A 197 7.52 -18.64 4.19
N MET A 198 6.26 -18.66 4.63
CA MET A 198 5.06 -18.79 3.80
C MET A 198 4.23 -17.50 3.84
N PRO A 199 4.49 -16.55 2.92
CA PRO A 199 3.82 -15.25 2.95
C PRO A 199 2.31 -15.38 2.80
N ASN A 200 1.55 -14.58 3.55
CA ASN A 200 0.10 -14.50 3.40
C ASN A 200 -0.27 -13.68 2.15
N TRP A 201 -0.60 -14.35 1.05
CA TRP A 201 -0.97 -13.69 -0.22
C TRP A 201 -2.36 -13.05 -0.20
N LEU A 202 -3.17 -13.30 0.84
CA LEU A 202 -4.45 -12.61 1.07
C LEU A 202 -4.27 -11.18 1.62
N LYS A 203 -3.03 -10.79 1.93
CA LYS A 203 -2.71 -9.43 2.31
C LYS A 203 -2.02 -8.71 1.16
N TYR A 204 -2.67 -7.67 0.65
CA TYR A 204 -2.19 -6.88 -0.48
C TYR A 204 -0.77 -6.33 -0.27
N ASP A 205 -0.45 -5.86 0.93
CA ASP A 205 0.87 -5.36 1.30
C ASP A 205 1.97 -6.43 1.14
N ILE A 206 1.69 -7.67 1.53
CA ILE A 206 2.59 -8.81 1.36
C ILE A 206 2.79 -9.13 -0.12
N VAL A 207 1.71 -9.11 -0.91
CA VAL A 207 1.77 -9.34 -2.36
C VAL A 207 2.64 -8.27 -3.04
N VAL A 208 2.43 -6.99 -2.71
CA VAL A 208 3.23 -5.89 -3.26
C VAL A 208 4.69 -6.02 -2.85
N LEU A 209 4.97 -6.32 -1.58
CA LEU A 209 6.32 -6.42 -1.02
C LEU A 209 7.10 -7.59 -1.62
N LYS A 210 6.44 -8.72 -1.90
CA LYS A 210 7.07 -9.98 -2.35
C LYS A 210 6.68 -10.37 -3.78
N LYS A 211 6.24 -9.41 -4.59
CA LYS A 211 5.77 -9.65 -5.97
C LYS A 211 6.77 -10.41 -6.83
N ASP A 212 8.08 -10.17 -6.68
CA ASP A 212 9.11 -10.83 -7.49
C ASP A 212 9.23 -12.32 -7.12
N ALA A 213 9.11 -12.63 -5.82
CA ALA A 213 9.06 -14.01 -5.35
C ALA A 213 7.78 -14.71 -5.82
N LEU A 214 6.65 -14.02 -5.76
CA LEU A 214 5.38 -14.51 -6.29
C LEU A 214 5.47 -14.80 -7.80
N LEU A 215 5.95 -13.84 -8.61
CA LEU A 215 6.14 -14.01 -10.06
C LEU A 215 7.11 -15.15 -10.37
N THR A 216 8.20 -15.27 -9.62
CA THR A 216 9.17 -16.37 -9.81
C THR A 216 8.51 -17.72 -9.61
N ARG A 217 7.74 -17.90 -8.54
CA ARG A 217 7.10 -19.19 -8.21
C ARG A 217 5.90 -19.48 -9.10
N LEU A 218 5.07 -18.47 -9.36
CA LEU A 218 3.81 -18.62 -10.07
C LEU A 218 3.97 -18.58 -11.60
N ILE A 219 4.88 -17.77 -12.15
CA ILE A 219 5.01 -17.57 -13.60
C ILE A 219 6.24 -18.30 -14.17
N VAL A 220 7.40 -18.12 -13.53
CA VAL A 220 8.67 -18.64 -14.07
C VAL A 220 8.83 -20.13 -13.78
N LYS A 221 8.77 -20.52 -12.50
CA LYS A 221 8.96 -21.90 -12.06
C LYS A 221 7.69 -22.73 -12.18
N LYS A 222 6.52 -22.07 -12.08
CA LYS A 222 5.19 -22.70 -12.01
C LYS A 222 5.12 -23.83 -10.98
N ASP A 223 5.90 -23.72 -9.90
CA ASP A 223 6.04 -24.73 -8.84
C ASP A 223 5.18 -24.40 -7.62
N MET A 224 4.19 -23.53 -7.82
CA MET A 224 3.11 -23.21 -6.88
C MET A 224 1.77 -23.17 -7.62
N PRO A 225 0.69 -23.69 -7.02
CA PRO A 225 0.65 -24.47 -5.77
C PRO A 225 1.46 -25.77 -5.82
N ILE A 226 1.78 -26.35 -4.65
CA ILE A 226 2.54 -27.60 -4.57
C ILE A 226 1.82 -28.74 -5.30
N ILE A 227 2.58 -29.70 -5.82
CA ILE A 227 2.05 -30.85 -6.58
C ILE A 227 0.93 -31.54 -5.78
N GLY A 228 -0.18 -31.85 -6.44
CA GLY A 228 -1.37 -32.47 -5.84
C GLY A 228 -2.43 -31.47 -5.35
N MET A 229 -2.13 -30.17 -5.34
CA MET A 229 -3.11 -29.12 -5.09
C MET A 229 -3.74 -28.63 -6.39
N PRO A 230 -4.98 -28.09 -6.37
CA PRO A 230 -5.56 -27.38 -7.50
C PRO A 230 -4.61 -26.27 -7.94
N ALA A 231 -4.21 -26.29 -9.21
CA ALA A 231 -3.30 -25.31 -9.77
C ALA A 231 -4.03 -24.37 -10.74
N PRO A 232 -3.66 -23.08 -10.76
CA PRO A 232 -4.20 -22.15 -11.74
C PRO A 232 -3.69 -22.49 -13.13
N SER A 233 -4.57 -22.29 -14.11
CA SER A 233 -4.25 -22.35 -15.54
C SER A 233 -3.26 -21.25 -15.93
N ASP A 234 -2.64 -21.38 -17.11
CA ASP A 234 -1.73 -20.36 -17.63
C ASP A 234 -2.45 -19.02 -17.88
N GLU A 235 -3.72 -19.05 -18.26
CA GLU A 235 -4.55 -17.85 -18.44
C GLU A 235 -4.79 -17.12 -17.11
N GLU A 236 -5.14 -17.85 -16.05
CA GLU A 236 -5.32 -17.24 -14.73
C GLU A 236 -3.98 -16.75 -14.14
N ARG A 237 -2.86 -17.41 -14.45
CA ARG A 237 -1.51 -16.91 -14.08
C ARG A 237 -1.18 -15.61 -14.80
N GLU A 238 -1.53 -15.51 -16.08
CA GLU A 238 -1.31 -14.31 -16.86
C GLU A 238 -2.17 -13.13 -16.36
N LEU A 239 -3.37 -13.38 -15.83
CA LEU A 239 -4.17 -12.36 -15.15
C LEU A 239 -3.38 -11.68 -14.00
N ILE A 240 -2.72 -12.48 -13.16
CA ILE A 240 -1.90 -11.97 -12.05
C ILE A 240 -0.69 -11.18 -12.59
N ASN A 241 -0.04 -11.69 -13.65
CA ASN A 241 1.08 -11.02 -14.29
C ASN A 241 0.69 -9.64 -14.87
N GLN A 242 -0.49 -9.55 -15.50
CA GLN A 242 -1.03 -8.30 -16.03
C GLN A 242 -1.34 -7.29 -14.93
N TRP A 243 -2.01 -7.72 -13.86
CA TRP A 243 -2.25 -6.84 -12.72
C TRP A 243 -0.95 -6.33 -12.09
N ILE A 244 0.08 -7.18 -11.96
CA ILE A 244 1.38 -6.79 -11.42
C ILE A 244 2.09 -5.77 -12.33
N SER A 245 2.15 -6.05 -13.63
CA SER A 245 2.80 -5.17 -14.61
C SER A 245 2.10 -3.82 -14.76
N LYS A 246 0.78 -3.77 -14.58
CA LYS A 246 -0.03 -2.54 -14.62
C LYS A 246 -0.15 -1.78 -13.31
N GLY A 247 0.65 -2.16 -12.31
CA GLY A 247 0.82 -1.34 -11.12
C GLY A 247 0.05 -1.80 -9.90
N MET A 248 -0.57 -2.98 -9.91
CA MET A 248 -1.19 -3.61 -8.74
C MET A 248 -2.24 -2.70 -8.06
N LYS A 249 -3.29 -2.27 -8.77
CA LYS A 249 -4.35 -1.44 -8.16
C LYS A 249 -5.04 -2.21 -7.03
N TYR A 250 -5.35 -1.55 -5.91
CA TYR A 250 -6.02 -2.17 -4.76
C TYR A 250 -7.52 -2.30 -4.98
N GLU A 251 -8.21 -1.18 -5.25
CA GLU A 251 -9.65 -1.09 -5.53
C GLU A 251 -9.94 -0.11 -6.68
N LYS A 252 -11.22 0.03 -7.06
CA LYS A 252 -11.69 0.85 -8.19
C LYS A 252 -11.62 2.35 -7.93
#